data_AF-A0A8S0P968-F1
#
_entry.id   AF-A0A8S0P968-F1
#
_cell.length_a   1.000
_cell.length_b   1.000
_cell.length_c   1.000
_cell.angle_alpha   90.00
_cell.angle_beta   90.00
_cell.angle_gamma   90.00
#
_symmetry.space_group_name_H-M   'P 1'
#
loop_
_entity.id
_entity.type
_entity.pdbx_description
1 polymer ?
#
loop_
_entity_poly.entity_id
_entity_poly.type
_entity_poly.pdbx_seq_one_letter_code
_entity_poly.pdbx_strand_id
1 'polypeptide(L)'
;MFENYGKQGLLCGSDGLPHLIVSGDQRHSREFITPGILFLYIVGWIGWVGRSYLIAIRDDKKPTQKEIIIDVPLANRLIWRGFSWPVAGYREYLNGELIDPNV
;
A
#
# COMPACT_ATOMS: atom_id res chain seq x y z
N MET A 1 30.28 0.78 -10.42
CA MET A 1 29.01 1.55 -10.42
C MET A 1 28.16 1.27 -11.66
N PHE A 2 28.73 1.14 -12.87
CA PHE A 2 28.00 0.78 -14.10
C PHE A 2 27.67 -0.72 -14.26
N GLU A 3 28.35 -1.62 -13.56
CA GLU A 3 28.10 -3.07 -13.67
C GLU A 3 26.73 -3.52 -13.17
N ASN A 4 26.15 -2.83 -12.17
CA ASN A 4 24.82 -3.21 -11.66
C ASN A 4 23.73 -2.96 -12.70
N TYR A 5 23.85 -1.90 -13.51
CA TYR A 5 22.90 -1.59 -14.58
C TYR A 5 22.97 -2.61 -15.72
N GLY A 6 24.19 -3.06 -16.08
CA GLY A 6 24.37 -4.14 -17.07
C GLY A 6 23.90 -5.51 -16.58
N LYS A 7 24.09 -5.84 -15.30
CA LYS A 7 23.61 -7.10 -14.68
C LYS A 7 22.08 -7.16 -14.51
N GLN A 8 21.43 -6.00 -14.42
CA GLN A 8 19.97 -5.90 -14.30
C GLN A 8 19.23 -6.01 -15.65
N GLY A 9 19.94 -6.09 -16.78
CA GLY A 9 19.33 -6.33 -18.09
C GLY A 9 18.58 -5.12 -18.66
N LEU A 10 18.87 -3.92 -18.14
CA LEU A 10 18.33 -2.67 -18.65
C LEU A 10 18.73 -2.51 -20.11
N LEU A 11 17.74 -2.42 -21.00
CA LEU A 11 17.98 -2.22 -22.43
C LEU A 11 18.48 -0.78 -22.63
N CYS A 12 19.74 -0.65 -23.02
CA CYS A 12 20.30 0.63 -23.46
C CYS A 12 19.77 0.93 -24.86
N GLY A 13 19.19 2.12 -25.06
CA GLY A 13 18.84 2.61 -26.39
C GLY A 13 20.09 2.88 -27.25
N SER A 14 19.88 3.24 -28.52
CA SER A 14 20.95 3.70 -29.44
C SER A 14 21.80 4.84 -28.88
N ASP A 15 21.26 5.54 -27.89
CA ASP A 15 21.84 6.72 -27.25
C ASP A 15 22.65 6.34 -25.98
N GLY A 16 22.76 5.05 -25.66
CA GLY A 16 23.49 4.54 -24.49
C GLY A 16 22.78 4.76 -23.15
N LEU A 17 21.54 5.23 -23.17
CA LEU A 17 20.73 5.50 -21.97
C LEU A 17 19.76 4.34 -21.68
N PRO A 18 19.60 3.95 -20.41
CA PRO A 18 18.68 2.88 -20.02
C PRO A 18 17.23 3.36 -20.18
N HIS A 19 16.44 2.66 -21.00
CA HIS A 19 15.00 2.91 -21.15
C HIS A 19 14.21 1.83 -20.41
N LEU A 20 13.28 2.26 -19.54
CA LEU A 20 12.41 1.35 -18.79
C LEU A 20 11.23 0.90 -19.68
N ILE A 21 11.08 -0.41 -19.88
CA ILE A 21 9.93 -0.96 -20.61
C ILE A 21 8.83 -1.33 -19.60
N VAL A 22 7.81 -0.49 -19.54
CA VAL A 22 6.67 -0.63 -18.60
C VAL A 22 5.58 -1.57 -19.15
N SER A 23 5.77 -2.16 -20.34
CA SER A 23 4.76 -3.00 -21.03
C SER A 23 4.46 -4.34 -20.36
N GLY A 24 5.12 -4.69 -19.25
CA GLY A 24 4.85 -5.93 -18.51
C GLY A 24 5.51 -7.19 -19.08
N ASP A 25 6.52 -7.05 -19.95
CA ASP A 25 7.29 -8.21 -20.44
C ASP A 25 7.97 -8.94 -19.27
N GLN A 26 7.93 -10.27 -19.30
CA GLN A 26 8.30 -11.12 -18.16
C GLN A 26 9.80 -10.97 -17.80
N ARG A 27 10.63 -10.52 -18.75
CA ARG A 27 12.07 -10.26 -18.59
C ARG A 27 12.40 -8.91 -17.94
N HIS A 28 11.50 -7.92 -18.02
CA HIS A 28 11.63 -6.58 -17.42
C HIS A 28 10.61 -6.32 -16.30
N SER A 29 9.80 -7.32 -15.94
CA SER A 29 8.79 -7.22 -14.86
C SER A 29 9.37 -6.82 -13.50
N ARG A 30 10.66 -7.09 -13.23
CA ARG A 30 11.35 -6.66 -12.00
C ARG A 30 11.60 -5.16 -11.93
N GLU A 31 11.59 -4.46 -13.07
CA GLU A 31 11.84 -3.02 -13.15
C GLU A 31 10.63 -2.20 -12.72
N PHE A 32 9.40 -2.74 -12.87
CA PHE A 32 8.18 -2.01 -12.58
C PHE A 32 7.16 -2.77 -11.71
N ILE A 33 6.91 -4.06 -11.95
CA ILE A 33 5.87 -4.82 -11.23
C ILE A 33 6.29 -5.05 -9.77
N THR A 34 7.54 -5.45 -9.52
CA THR A 34 8.04 -5.65 -8.15
C THR A 34 8.00 -4.35 -7.32
N PRO A 35 8.57 -3.21 -7.76
CA PRO A 35 8.46 -1.97 -6.99
C PRO A 35 7.02 -1.43 -6.95
N GLY A 36 6.22 -1.64 -7.99
CA GLY A 36 4.81 -1.22 -8.04
C GLY A 36 3.93 -1.97 -7.04
N ILE A 37 4.05 -3.28 -6.92
CA ILE A 37 3.33 -4.08 -5.92
C ILE A 37 3.76 -3.66 -4.52
N LEU A 38 5.06 -3.43 -4.29
CA LEU A 38 5.56 -2.96 -3.00
C LEU A 38 4.96 -1.59 -2.65
N PHE A 39 4.89 -0.67 -3.61
CA PHE A 39 4.25 0.63 -3.42
C PHE A 39 2.78 0.50 -3.04
N LEU A 40 2.01 -0.30 -3.79
CA LEU A 40 0.59 -0.55 -3.51
C LEU A 40 0.40 -1.22 -2.13
N TYR A 41 1.31 -2.12 -1.75
CA TYR A 41 1.30 -2.73 -0.43
C TYR A 41 1.47 -1.72 0.70
N ILE A 42 2.42 -0.79 0.56
CA ILE A 42 2.68 0.25 1.57
C ILE A 42 1.51 1.25 1.65
N VAL A 43 1.03 1.75 0.51
CA VAL A 43 -0.07 2.71 0.47
C VAL A 43 -1.37 2.07 0.98
N GLY A 44 -1.65 0.83 0.58
CA GLY A 44 -2.79 0.07 1.07
C GLY A 44 -2.73 -0.17 2.58
N TRP A 45 -1.54 -0.47 3.12
CA TRP A 45 -1.34 -0.60 4.57
C TRP A 45 -1.66 0.72 5.29
N ILE A 46 -1.09 1.84 4.83
CA ILE A 46 -1.32 3.16 5.45
C ILE A 46 -2.82 3.50 5.44
N GLY A 47 -3.48 3.35 4.30
CA GLY A 47 -4.91 3.62 4.17
C GLY A 47 -5.77 2.71 5.07
N TRP A 48 -5.42 1.43 5.16
CA TRP A 48 -6.14 0.46 5.98
C TRP A 48 -6.06 0.77 7.47
N VAL A 49 -4.87 1.14 7.95
CA VAL A 49 -4.65 1.52 9.36
C VAL A 49 -5.40 2.81 9.68
N GLY A 50 -5.35 3.80 8.79
CA GLY A 50 -6.11 5.04 8.93
C GLY A 50 -7.62 4.80 9.04
N ARG A 51 -8.20 4.03 8.10
CA ARG A 51 -9.61 3.62 8.15
C ARG A 51 -9.94 2.89 9.45
N SER A 52 -9.12 1.93 9.84
CA SER A 52 -9.33 1.15 11.07
C SER A 52 -9.29 2.01 12.33
N TYR A 53 -8.42 3.02 12.37
CA TYR A 53 -8.32 3.95 13.49
C TYR A 53 -9.58 4.81 13.60
N LEU A 54 -10.03 5.39 12.48
CA LEU A 54 -11.25 6.19 12.43
C LEU A 54 -12.49 5.38 12.85
N ILE A 55 -12.62 4.13 12.39
CA ILE A 55 -13.72 3.24 12.79
C ILE A 55 -13.66 2.95 14.30
N ALA A 56 -12.47 2.70 14.86
CA ALA A 56 -12.31 2.38 16.27
C ALA A 56 -12.61 3.55 17.22
N ILE A 57 -12.41 4.80 16.79
CA ILE A 57 -12.70 5.99 17.59
C ILE A 57 -14.09 6.58 17.36
N ARG A 58 -14.80 6.15 16.29
CA ARG A 58 -16.11 6.70 15.89
C ARG A 58 -17.16 6.61 17.00
N ASP A 59 -17.15 5.52 17.76
CA ASP A 59 -18.14 5.26 18.81
C ASP A 59 -17.72 5.83 20.19
N ASP A 60 -16.59 6.56 20.25
CA ASP A 60 -16.14 7.22 21.47
C ASP A 60 -17.00 8.48 21.78
N LYS A 61 -17.00 8.93 23.03
CA LYS A 61 -17.75 10.12 23.47
C LYS A 61 -17.28 11.41 22.80
N LYS A 62 -16.01 11.45 22.36
CA LYS A 62 -15.36 12.61 21.72
C LYS A 62 -14.40 12.16 20.62
N PRO A 63 -14.90 11.71 19.46
CA PRO A 63 -14.06 11.17 18.37
C PRO A 63 -13.05 12.21 17.86
N THR A 64 -13.49 13.46 17.68
CA THR A 64 -12.65 14.58 17.22
C THR A 64 -11.47 14.88 18.15
N GLN A 65 -11.60 14.59 19.45
CA GLN A 65 -10.50 14.80 20.38
C GLN A 65 -9.38 13.77 20.18
N LYS A 66 -9.73 12.53 19.79
CA LYS A 66 -8.75 11.47 19.47
C LYS A 66 -8.12 11.62 18.08
N GLU A 67 -8.70 12.43 17.21
CA GLU A 67 -8.07 12.82 15.93
C GLU A 67 -6.99 13.89 16.13
N ILE A 68 -7.16 14.80 17.10
CA ILE A 68 -6.17 15.84 17.42
C ILE A 68 -5.07 15.27 18.34
N ILE A 69 -5.48 14.52 19.37
CA ILE A 69 -4.58 13.85 20.31
C ILE A 69 -4.64 12.36 20.02
N ILE A 70 -3.73 11.90 19.17
CA ILE A 70 -3.69 10.51 18.71
C ILE A 70 -3.47 9.57 19.89
N ASP A 71 -4.39 8.61 20.04
CA ASP A 71 -4.25 7.44 20.90
C ASP A 71 -3.16 6.51 20.33
N VAL A 72 -1.90 6.77 20.71
CA VAL A 72 -0.72 6.03 20.27
C VAL A 72 -0.81 4.52 20.62
N PRO A 73 -1.25 4.11 21.82
CA PRO A 73 -1.46 2.69 22.13
C PRO A 73 -2.42 1.98 21.17
N LEU A 74 -3.56 2.63 20.83
CA LEU A 74 -4.52 2.09 19.87
C LEU A 74 -3.93 2.04 18.45
N ALA A 75 -3.30 3.14 18.02
CA ALA A 75 -2.67 3.24 16.71
C ALA A 75 -1.61 2.14 16.52
N ASN A 76 -0.73 1.92 17.50
CA ASN A 76 0.28 0.87 17.44
C ASN A 76 -0.33 -0.53 17.25
N ARG A 77 -1.43 -0.83 17.96
CA ARG A 77 -2.13 -2.10 17.81
C ARG A 77 -2.74 -2.27 16.41
N LEU A 78 -3.27 -1.19 15.83
CA LEU A 78 -3.88 -1.19 14.50
C LEU A 78 -2.84 -1.26 13.37
N ILE A 79 -1.68 -0.62 13.55
CA ILE A 79 -0.55 -0.70 12.59
C ILE A 79 -0.17 -2.16 12.34
N TRP A 80 -0.03 -2.98 13.39
CA TRP A 80 0.29 -4.40 13.25
C TRP A 80 -0.81 -5.21 12.54
N ARG A 81 -2.08 -4.84 12.71
CA ARG A 81 -3.19 -5.46 11.97
C ARG A 81 -3.19 -5.11 10.49
N GLY A 82 -2.68 -3.93 10.13
CA GLY A 82 -2.53 -3.51 8.74
C GLY A 82 -1.58 -4.37 7.92
N PHE A 83 -0.72 -5.20 8.53
CA PHE A 83 0.11 -6.13 7.76
C PHE A 83 -0.71 -7.14 6.95
N SER A 84 -1.86 -7.57 7.46
CA SER A 84 -2.77 -8.48 6.74
C SER A 84 -3.86 -7.74 5.94
N TRP A 85 -3.67 -6.44 5.65
CA TRP A 85 -4.66 -5.62 4.95
C TRP A 85 -5.17 -6.19 3.62
N PRO A 86 -4.36 -6.85 2.75
CA PRO A 86 -4.88 -7.32 1.46
C PRO A 86 -5.95 -8.40 1.64
N VAL A 87 -5.74 -9.30 2.60
CA VAL A 87 -6.68 -10.39 2.92
C VAL A 87 -7.89 -9.85 3.66
N ALA A 88 -7.67 -8.96 4.64
CA ALA A 88 -8.76 -8.35 5.41
C ALA A 88 -9.67 -7.51 4.51
N GLY A 89 -9.11 -6.64 3.67
CA GLY A 89 -9.85 -5.81 2.73
C GLY A 89 -10.60 -6.63 1.69
N TYR A 90 -10.01 -7.71 1.18
CA TYR A 90 -10.71 -8.61 0.26
C TYR A 90 -11.91 -9.31 0.93
N ARG A 91 -11.78 -9.73 2.20
CA ARG A 91 -12.89 -10.30 2.96
C ARG A 91 -13.98 -9.27 3.25
N GLU A 92 -13.63 -8.08 3.72
CA GLU A 92 -14.61 -7.01 3.97
C GLU A 92 -15.32 -6.57 2.69
N TYR A 93 -14.65 -6.61 1.54
CA TYR A 93 -15.27 -6.38 0.24
C TYR A 93 -16.33 -7.44 -0.09
N LEU A 94 -15.98 -8.73 0.06
CA LEU A 94 -16.92 -9.83 -0.18
C LEU A 94 -18.11 -9.83 0.81
N ASN A 95 -17.87 -9.40 2.04
CA ASN A 95 -18.90 -9.32 3.08
C ASN A 95 -19.78 -8.07 2.98
N GLY A 96 -19.43 -7.10 2.12
CA GLY A 96 -20.16 -5.84 1.99
C GLY A 96 -19.94 -4.85 3.15
N GLU A 97 -18.89 -5.03 3.95
CA GLU A 97 -18.54 -4.14 5.07
C GLU A 97 -17.56 -3.03 4.64
N LEU A 98 -16.99 -3.14 3.43
CA LEU A 98 -16.04 -2.16 2.91
C LEU A 98 -16.71 -0.86 2.44
N ILE A 99 -17.91 -0.97 1.87
CA ILE A 99 -18.65 0.13 1.25
C ILE A 99 -19.90 0.38 2.10
N ASP A 100 -20.21 1.65 2.37
CA ASP A 100 -21.46 2.00 3.03
C ASP A 100 -22.64 1.78 2.06
N PRO A 101 -23.61 0.90 2.38
CA PRO A 101 -24.75 0.63 1.50
C PRO A 101 -25.75 1.79 1.40
N ASN A 102 -25.64 2.81 2.26
CA ASN A 102 -26.59 3.94 2.34
C ASN A 102 -26.06 5.23 1.67
N VAL A 103 -24.94 5.15 0.95
CA VAL A 103 -24.38 6.26 0.15
C VAL A 103 -24.88 6.20 -1.28
#